data_AF-K1UJS2-F1
#
_entry.id   AF-K1UJS2-F1
#
_cell.length_a   1.000
_cell.length_b   1.000
_cell.length_c   1.000
_cell.angle_alpha   90.00
_cell.angle_beta   90.00
_cell.angle_gamma   90.00
#
_symmetry.space_group_name_H-M   'P 1'
#
loop_
_entity.id
_entity.type
_entity.pdbx_description
1 polymer ?
#
loop_
_entity_poly.entity_id
_entity_poly.type
_entity_poly.pdbx_seq_one_letter_code
_entity_poly.pdbx_strand_id
1 'polypeptide(L)'
;MKITILGPAHPYRGGLASIMEIMARTFLRRGDEVLIRTFTLQYPSLLFPGKSQTVTTPPPADLHITRCVHTVNPFNWWRVGRQIRRDRPDFVLLKYWTPFMAPCFGTIARLARRNGHTKVLCQIDNVEPHEHHLTDRIFNRYFLRTVDGFVYMSEQVHRELEAYTRVPALFSPHPLFENFGERVPRAEACTRLGSTRRCVMCSSSA
;
A
#
# COMPACT_ATOMS: atom_id res chain seq x y z
N MET A 1 10.24 -10.47 -14.58
CA MET A 1 10.62 -9.06 -14.26
C MET A 1 11.20 -9.00 -12.87
N LYS A 2 11.95 -7.95 -12.54
CA LYS A 2 12.40 -7.63 -11.18
C LYS A 2 11.54 -6.53 -10.59
N ILE A 3 10.87 -6.83 -9.49
CA ILE A 3 9.83 -5.99 -8.90
C ILE A 3 10.19 -5.67 -7.46
N THR A 4 10.16 -4.39 -7.11
CA THR A 4 10.21 -3.95 -5.71
C THR A 4 8.85 -3.45 -5.28
N ILE A 5 8.25 -4.09 -4.29
CA ILE A 5 7.04 -3.61 -3.64
C ILE A 5 7.46 -2.74 -2.45
N LEU A 6 6.90 -1.53 -2.33
CA LEU A 6 7.17 -0.60 -1.24
C LEU A 6 5.87 -0.22 -0.52
N GLY A 7 5.69 -0.74 0.68
CA GLY A 7 4.47 -0.52 1.46
C GLY A 7 4.38 -1.38 2.73
N PRO A 8 3.21 -1.38 3.39
CA PRO A 8 2.96 -2.23 4.54
C PRO A 8 3.05 -3.70 4.13
N ALA A 9 3.68 -4.50 4.96
CA ALA A 9 3.74 -5.97 4.90
C ALA A 9 4.13 -6.47 6.29
N HIS A 10 4.20 -7.77 6.49
CA HIS A 10 4.69 -8.35 7.74
C HIS A 10 5.94 -7.63 8.29
N PRO A 11 5.99 -7.26 9.59
CA PRO A 11 5.05 -7.64 10.65
C PRO A 11 3.85 -6.69 10.79
N TYR A 12 3.69 -5.68 9.93
CA TYR A 12 2.53 -4.79 9.98
C TYR A 12 1.26 -5.54 9.60
N ARG A 13 0.16 -5.22 10.28
CA ARG A 13 -1.15 -5.88 10.09
C ARG A 13 -2.15 -4.99 9.35
N GLY A 14 -3.24 -5.60 8.91
CA GLY A 14 -4.39 -4.92 8.28
C GLY A 14 -4.45 -5.09 6.77
N GLY A 15 -5.54 -4.61 6.17
CA GLY A 15 -5.85 -4.86 4.75
C GLY A 15 -4.76 -4.40 3.78
N LEU A 16 -4.06 -3.30 4.08
CA LEU A 16 -2.96 -2.81 3.25
C LEU A 16 -1.82 -3.84 3.16
N ALA A 17 -1.40 -4.41 4.29
CA ALA A 17 -0.35 -5.42 4.32
C ALA A 17 -0.77 -6.69 3.56
N SER A 18 -2.00 -7.15 3.80
CA SER A 18 -2.56 -8.31 3.09
C SER A 18 -2.58 -8.11 1.58
N ILE A 19 -3.00 -6.93 1.09
CA ILE A 19 -3.04 -6.61 -0.34
C ILE A 19 -1.63 -6.65 -0.95
N MET A 20 -0.63 -6.04 -0.31
CA MET A 20 0.74 -6.03 -0.83
C MET A 20 1.35 -7.43 -0.90
N GLU A 21 1.11 -8.25 0.12
CA GLU A 21 1.57 -9.65 0.13
C GLU A 21 0.85 -10.51 -0.91
N ILE A 22 -0.46 -10.33 -1.11
CA ILE A 22 -1.22 -11.01 -2.19
C ILE A 22 -0.66 -10.62 -3.56
N MET A 23 -0.40 -9.33 -3.80
CA MET A 23 0.20 -8.88 -5.06
C MET A 23 1.59 -9.48 -5.26
N ALA A 24 2.42 -9.52 -4.22
CA ALA A 24 3.74 -10.15 -4.28
C ALA A 24 3.65 -11.62 -4.68
N ARG A 25 2.75 -12.40 -4.06
CA ARG A 25 2.50 -13.80 -4.42
C ARG A 25 2.03 -13.95 -5.86
N THR A 26 1.17 -13.05 -6.33
CA THR A 26 0.68 -13.06 -7.72
C THR A 26 1.82 -12.85 -8.71
N PHE A 27 2.73 -11.91 -8.45
CA PHE A 27 3.92 -11.72 -9.29
C PHE A 27 4.88 -12.91 -9.22
N LEU A 28 5.13 -13.46 -8.03
CA LEU A 28 5.96 -14.67 -7.87
C LEU A 28 5.41 -15.86 -8.68
N ARG A 29 4.08 -16.10 -8.63
CA ARG A 29 3.43 -17.15 -9.42
C ARG A 29 3.57 -16.96 -10.93
N ARG A 30 3.79 -15.72 -11.39
CA ARG A 30 4.04 -15.40 -12.80
C ARG A 30 5.52 -15.58 -13.20
N GLY A 31 6.38 -15.97 -12.26
CA GLY A 31 7.82 -16.14 -12.48
C GLY A 31 8.64 -14.85 -12.32
N ASP A 32 8.09 -13.81 -11.68
CA ASP A 32 8.81 -12.56 -11.42
C ASP A 32 9.70 -12.67 -10.16
N GLU A 33 10.82 -11.94 -10.14
CA GLU A 33 11.64 -11.72 -8.94
C GLU A 33 11.00 -10.61 -8.12
N VAL A 34 10.54 -10.91 -6.91
CA VAL A 34 9.81 -9.96 -6.07
C VAL A 34 10.49 -9.75 -4.72
N LEU A 35 10.74 -8.49 -4.38
CA LEU A 35 11.21 -8.05 -3.07
C LEU A 35 10.22 -7.06 -2.47
N ILE A 36 9.73 -7.34 -1.26
CA ILE A 36 8.96 -6.38 -0.48
C ILE A 36 9.92 -5.58 0.42
N ARG A 37 9.86 -4.25 0.32
CA ARG A 37 10.48 -3.32 1.25
C ARG A 37 9.41 -2.71 2.13
N THR A 38 9.48 -2.99 3.41
CA THR A 38 8.54 -2.50 4.40
C THR A 38 9.23 -1.69 5.49
N PHE A 39 8.46 -1.29 6.49
CA PHE A 39 8.89 -0.30 7.45
C PHE A 39 9.70 -0.90 8.61
N THR A 40 10.68 -0.13 9.07
CA THR A 40 11.18 -0.22 10.44
C THR A 40 10.29 0.62 11.36
N LEU A 41 9.77 1.74 10.86
CA LEU A 41 8.77 2.59 11.50
C LEU A 41 7.76 3.06 10.44
N GLN A 42 6.50 2.67 10.57
CA GLN A 42 5.40 3.10 9.69
C GLN A 42 4.79 4.42 10.19
N TYR A 43 4.40 4.47 11.47
CA TYR A 43 3.93 5.69 12.12
C TYR A 43 4.63 5.92 13.47
N PRO A 44 5.03 7.17 13.79
CA PRO A 44 5.33 7.58 15.15
C PRO A 44 4.17 7.26 16.09
N SER A 45 4.45 6.98 17.37
CA SER A 45 3.43 6.65 18.37
C SER A 45 2.32 7.69 18.49
N LEU A 46 2.65 8.98 18.38
CA LEU A 46 1.68 10.08 18.42
C LEU A 46 0.62 10.01 17.31
N LEU A 47 0.97 9.46 16.14
CA LEU A 47 0.09 9.38 14.97
C LEU A 47 -0.62 8.03 14.86
N PHE A 48 -0.38 7.11 15.80
CA PHE A 48 -1.01 5.78 15.78
C PHE A 48 -2.05 5.64 16.90
N PRO A 49 -3.36 5.57 16.56
CA PRO A 49 -4.43 5.52 17.56
C PRO A 49 -4.60 4.15 18.23
N GLY A 50 -3.87 3.12 17.79
CA GLY A 50 -4.02 1.74 18.27
C GLY A 50 -2.95 1.29 19.27
N LYS A 51 -3.18 0.14 19.90
CA LYS A 51 -2.23 -0.47 20.85
C LYS A 51 -1.00 -1.11 20.18
N SER A 52 -1.20 -1.75 19.02
CA SER A 52 -0.11 -2.37 18.24
C SER A 52 -0.34 -2.28 16.74
N GLN A 53 0.71 -1.93 16.01
CA GLN A 53 0.79 -1.89 14.54
C GLN A 53 1.24 -3.23 13.95
N THR A 54 1.84 -4.09 14.77
CA THR A 54 2.53 -5.29 14.32
C THR A 54 1.97 -6.56 14.95
N VAL A 55 2.12 -7.68 14.26
CA VAL A 55 1.87 -9.03 14.78
C VAL A 55 3.16 -9.70 15.25
N THR A 56 3.03 -10.67 16.14
CA THR A 56 4.12 -11.50 16.66
C THR A 56 4.23 -12.85 15.96
N THR A 57 3.35 -13.14 15.00
CA THR A 57 3.41 -14.37 14.20
C THR A 57 4.73 -14.40 13.41
N PRO A 58 5.21 -15.59 13.00
CA PRO A 58 6.36 -15.68 12.12
C PRO A 58 6.12 -14.94 10.79
N PRO A 59 7.18 -14.44 10.14
CA PRO A 59 7.08 -13.93 8.78
C PRO A 59 6.67 -15.03 7.80
N PRO A 60 5.97 -14.69 6.71
CA PRO A 60 5.65 -15.64 5.65
C PRO A 60 6.92 -16.21 5.02
N ALA A 61 7.02 -17.53 4.92
CA ALA A 61 8.21 -18.21 4.39
C ALA A 61 8.37 -18.05 2.87
N ASP A 62 7.28 -17.74 2.15
CA ASP A 62 7.23 -17.64 0.70
C ASP A 62 7.57 -16.24 0.16
N LEU A 63 7.71 -15.24 1.03
CA LEU A 63 7.92 -13.84 0.64
C LEU A 63 9.25 -13.29 1.15
N HIS A 64 10.01 -12.67 0.25
CA HIS A 64 11.18 -11.89 0.62
C HIS A 64 10.76 -10.51 1.11
N ILE A 65 10.79 -10.31 2.44
CA ILE A 65 10.40 -9.05 3.09
C ILE A 65 11.61 -8.45 3.82
N THR A 66 11.99 -7.23 3.42
CA THR A 66 13.06 -6.46 4.07
C THR A 66 12.48 -5.24 4.78
N ARG A 67 12.66 -5.18 6.10
CA ARG A 67 12.33 -3.99 6.89
C ARG A 67 13.46 -2.97 6.80
N CYS A 68 13.26 -1.90 6.03
CA CYS A 68 14.32 -0.90 5.83
C CYS A 68 13.85 0.55 5.80
N VAL A 69 12.55 0.81 5.80
CA VAL A 69 11.98 2.15 5.58
C VAL A 69 11.53 2.79 6.87
N HIS A 70 12.00 4.00 7.15
CA HIS A 70 11.62 4.77 8.33
C HIS A 70 10.90 6.04 7.88
N THR A 71 9.58 6.12 8.06
CA THR A 71 8.73 7.13 7.41
C THR A 71 9.02 8.58 7.77
N VAL A 72 9.72 8.85 8.89
CA VAL A 72 10.09 10.21 9.32
C VAL A 72 11.59 10.53 9.25
N ASN A 73 12.43 9.64 8.70
CA ASN A 73 13.90 9.86 8.66
C ASN A 73 14.40 10.12 7.22
N PRO A 74 14.76 11.36 6.84
CA PRO A 74 15.16 11.70 5.48
C PRO A 74 16.48 11.03 5.03
N PHE A 75 17.43 10.80 5.93
CA PHE A 75 18.67 10.06 5.60
C PHE A 75 18.37 8.60 5.25
N ASN A 76 17.40 8.00 5.95
CA ASN A 76 16.90 6.66 5.62
C ASN A 76 16.29 6.63 4.21
N TRP A 77 15.44 7.60 3.87
CA TRP A 77 14.80 7.68 2.55
C TRP A 77 15.84 7.75 1.43
N TRP A 78 16.87 8.59 1.62
CA TRP A 78 17.96 8.72 0.65
C TRP A 78 18.73 7.43 0.44
N ARG A 79 19.10 6.76 1.55
CA ARG A 79 19.80 5.47 1.52
C ARG A 79 18.97 4.41 0.82
N VAL A 80 17.69 4.27 1.18
CA VAL A 80 16.78 3.28 0.57
C VAL A 80 16.57 3.58 -0.91
N GLY A 81 16.32 4.84 -1.27
CA GLY A 81 16.16 5.25 -2.67
C GLY A 81 17.40 4.95 -3.52
N ARG A 82 18.60 5.22 -3.00
CA ARG A 82 19.86 4.84 -3.68
C ARG A 82 20.06 3.35 -3.77
N GLN A 83 19.62 2.58 -2.78
CA GLN A 83 19.66 1.13 -2.84
C GLN A 83 18.75 0.63 -3.96
N ILE A 84 17.47 1.01 -3.99
CA ILE A 84 16.54 0.64 -5.06
C ILE A 84 17.10 1.03 -6.43
N ARG A 85 17.68 2.23 -6.55
CA ARG A 85 18.31 2.69 -7.79
C ARG A 85 19.40 1.73 -8.29
N ARG A 86 20.22 1.18 -7.38
CA ARG A 86 21.28 0.21 -7.70
C ARG A 86 20.72 -1.17 -8.03
N ASP A 87 19.71 -1.60 -7.27
CA ASP A 87 19.05 -2.89 -7.52
C ASP A 87 18.35 -2.92 -8.87
N ARG A 88 18.01 -1.73 -9.40
CA ARG A 88 17.51 -1.46 -10.74
C ARG A 88 16.33 -2.38 -11.11
N PRO A 89 15.25 -2.41 -10.31
CA PRO A 89 14.05 -3.17 -10.67
C PRO A 89 13.37 -2.56 -11.90
N ASP A 90 12.63 -3.37 -12.65
CA ASP A 90 11.79 -2.92 -13.76
C ASP A 90 10.77 -1.89 -13.28
N PHE A 91 10.13 -2.16 -12.14
CA PHE A 91 9.31 -1.17 -11.46
C PHE A 91 9.32 -1.28 -9.93
N VAL A 92 9.00 -0.16 -9.31
CA VAL A 92 8.64 -0.06 -7.89
C VAL A 92 7.13 0.13 -7.79
N LEU A 93 6.44 -0.77 -7.10
CA LEU A 93 5.01 -0.65 -6.80
C LEU A 93 4.82 -0.11 -5.39
N LEU A 94 4.31 1.10 -5.27
CA LEU A 94 4.01 1.74 -4.00
C LEU A 94 2.55 1.56 -3.61
N LYS A 95 2.29 1.50 -2.30
CA LYS A 95 0.94 1.59 -1.74
C LYS A 95 0.76 2.94 -1.08
N TYR A 96 -0.19 3.76 -1.54
CA TYR A 96 -0.41 5.10 -1.00
C TYR A 96 -1.84 5.28 -0.48
N TRP A 97 -1.95 5.69 0.79
CA TRP A 97 -3.25 5.83 1.46
C TRP A 97 -3.37 7.08 2.34
N THR A 98 -2.29 7.86 2.48
CA THR A 98 -2.28 9.09 3.26
C THR A 98 -1.18 10.07 2.79
N PRO A 99 -1.45 11.39 2.77
CA PRO A 99 -0.46 12.45 2.52
C PRO A 99 0.77 12.40 3.43
N PHE A 100 0.65 11.83 4.64
CA PHE A 100 1.80 11.64 5.53
C PHE A 100 2.94 10.83 4.88
N MET A 101 2.63 9.88 3.99
CA MET A 101 3.65 9.05 3.33
C MET A 101 4.38 9.78 2.20
N ALA A 102 3.85 10.91 1.72
CA ALA A 102 4.30 11.52 0.47
C ALA A 102 5.77 11.99 0.49
N PRO A 103 6.29 12.62 1.56
CA PRO A 103 7.70 13.01 1.61
C PRO A 103 8.65 11.80 1.52
N CYS A 104 8.34 10.74 2.27
CA CYS A 104 9.11 9.51 2.30
C CYS A 104 9.12 8.81 0.93
N PHE A 105 7.93 8.50 0.41
CA PHE A 105 7.78 7.80 -0.86
C PHE A 105 8.21 8.63 -2.04
N GLY A 106 7.89 9.93 -2.06
CA GLY A 106 8.32 10.84 -3.10
C GLY A 106 9.85 10.97 -3.18
N THR A 107 10.56 10.92 -2.06
CA THR A 107 12.02 10.94 -2.04
C THR A 107 12.59 9.63 -2.58
N ILE A 108 12.10 8.49 -2.07
CA ILE A 108 12.56 7.15 -2.48
C ILE A 108 12.31 6.92 -3.97
N ALA A 109 11.09 7.21 -4.45
CA ALA A 109 10.69 7.01 -5.84
C ALA A 109 11.52 7.86 -6.81
N ARG A 110 11.76 9.15 -6.48
CA ARG A 110 12.61 10.04 -7.28
C ARG A 110 14.02 9.50 -7.42
N LEU A 111 14.59 8.99 -6.33
CA LEU A 111 15.95 8.45 -6.36
C LEU A 111 16.01 7.13 -7.13
N ALA A 112 15.03 6.25 -6.94
CA ALA A 112 14.95 4.97 -7.65
C ALA A 112 14.98 5.17 -9.17
N ARG A 113 14.14 6.07 -9.72
CA ARG A 113 14.05 6.31 -11.17
C ARG A 113 15.27 6.99 -11.80
N ARG A 114 16.19 7.54 -11.01
CA ARG A 114 17.40 8.21 -11.56
C ARG A 114 18.35 7.25 -12.28
N ASN A 115 18.09 5.94 -12.26
CA ASN A 115 18.81 4.97 -13.11
C ASN A 115 18.30 4.92 -14.56
N GLY A 116 17.24 5.67 -14.91
CA GLY A 116 16.69 5.73 -16.27
C GLY A 116 15.93 4.48 -16.72
N HIS A 117 15.69 3.53 -15.82
CA HIS A 117 15.05 2.24 -16.13
C HIS A 117 13.82 2.00 -15.27
N THR A 118 13.98 2.12 -13.94
CA THR A 118 12.92 1.80 -12.99
C THR A 118 11.71 2.71 -13.16
N LYS A 119 10.56 2.11 -13.44
CA LYS A 119 9.25 2.78 -13.41
C LYS A 119 8.68 2.81 -12.01
N VAL A 120 7.89 3.84 -11.72
CA VAL A 120 7.24 4.04 -10.42
C VAL A 120 5.75 3.86 -10.62
N LEU A 121 5.17 2.80 -10.08
CA LEU A 121 3.73 2.54 -10.10
C LEU A 121 3.17 2.73 -8.70
N CYS A 122 1.90 3.16 -8.60
CA CYS A 122 1.26 3.38 -7.31
C CYS A 122 -0.15 2.79 -7.30
N GLN A 123 -0.42 1.88 -6.35
CA GLN A 123 -1.77 1.58 -5.94
C GLN A 123 -2.21 2.63 -4.91
N ILE A 124 -3.22 3.42 -5.26
CA ILE A 124 -3.69 4.56 -4.48
C ILE A 124 -5.09 4.32 -3.91
N ASP A 125 -5.22 4.52 -2.60
CA ASP A 125 -6.48 4.33 -1.88
C ASP A 125 -7.16 5.65 -1.56
N ASN A 126 -6.39 6.68 -1.22
CA ASN A 126 -6.89 8.03 -0.93
C ASN A 126 -5.92 9.07 -1.53
N VAL A 127 -6.45 10.05 -2.25
CA VAL A 127 -5.69 11.22 -2.68
C VAL A 127 -5.86 12.32 -1.64
N GLU A 128 -7.09 12.75 -1.36
CA GLU A 128 -7.37 13.75 -0.34
C GLU A 128 -8.07 13.10 0.87
N PRO A 129 -7.45 13.08 2.07
CA PRO A 129 -8.11 12.57 3.26
C PRO A 129 -9.29 13.46 3.64
N HIS A 130 -10.32 12.87 4.26
CA HIS A 130 -11.51 13.59 4.72
C HIS A 130 -11.22 14.70 5.75
N GLU A 131 -10.06 14.62 6.43
CA GLU A 131 -9.53 15.66 7.30
C GLU A 131 -8.48 16.45 6.51
N HIS A 132 -8.88 17.59 5.94
CA HIS A 132 -8.01 18.38 5.08
C HIS A 132 -7.00 19.20 5.88
N HIS A 133 -5.71 18.94 5.70
CA HIS A 133 -4.65 19.84 6.13
C HIS A 133 -4.09 20.65 4.96
N LEU A 134 -3.69 21.90 5.22
CA LEU A 134 -3.15 22.80 4.20
C LEU A 134 -1.90 22.21 3.50
N THR A 135 -1.13 21.38 4.22
CA THR A 135 0.10 20.75 3.73
C THR A 135 -0.15 19.54 2.83
N ASP A 136 -1.33 18.93 2.86
CA ASP A 136 -1.62 17.69 2.15
C ASP A 136 -1.48 17.85 0.65
N ARG A 137 -1.97 18.97 0.10
CA ARG A 137 -1.87 19.28 -1.33
C ARG A 137 -0.42 19.39 -1.80
N ILE A 138 0.46 19.97 -0.98
CA ILE A 138 1.89 20.11 -1.29
C ILE A 138 2.54 18.73 -1.30
N PHE A 139 2.26 17.92 -0.28
CA PHE A 139 2.78 16.56 -0.13
C PHE A 139 2.30 15.64 -1.25
N ASN A 140 1.00 15.63 -1.54
CA ASN A 140 0.43 14.91 -2.67
C ASN A 140 1.08 15.33 -3.98
N ARG A 141 1.16 16.64 -4.26
CA ARG A 141 1.80 17.15 -5.48
C ARG A 141 3.27 16.72 -5.58
N TYR A 142 3.99 16.69 -4.45
CA TYR A 142 5.34 16.20 -4.39
C TYR A 142 5.41 14.70 -4.75
N PHE A 143 4.60 13.84 -4.16
CA PHE A 143 4.66 12.42 -4.47
C PHE A 143 4.08 12.06 -5.85
N LEU A 144 2.85 12.46 -6.14
CA LEU A 144 2.05 11.99 -7.28
C LEU A 144 2.67 12.35 -8.63
N ARG A 145 3.35 13.50 -8.75
CA ARG A 145 4.09 13.88 -9.98
C ARG A 145 5.30 12.98 -10.28
N THR A 146 5.71 12.16 -9.32
CA THR A 146 6.81 11.19 -9.49
C THR A 146 6.32 9.83 -9.96
N VAL A 147 5.02 9.58 -10.00
CA VAL A 147 4.48 8.27 -10.37
C VAL A 147 4.27 8.21 -11.89
N ASP A 148 4.64 7.10 -12.52
CA ASP A 148 4.50 6.83 -13.95
C ASP A 148 3.13 6.23 -14.31
N GLY A 149 2.46 5.59 -13.37
CA GLY A 149 1.13 5.03 -13.56
C GLY A 149 0.46 4.64 -12.25
N PHE A 150 -0.87 4.70 -12.25
CA PHE A 150 -1.69 4.46 -11.06
C PHE A 150 -2.62 3.26 -11.23
N VAL A 151 -2.90 2.60 -10.11
CA VAL A 151 -4.04 1.70 -9.96
C VAL A 151 -4.94 2.27 -8.89
N TYR A 152 -6.21 2.49 -9.21
CA TYR A 152 -7.20 3.07 -8.30
C TYR A 152 -8.44 2.18 -8.18
N MET A 153 -9.18 2.35 -7.09
CA MET A 153 -10.26 1.43 -6.71
C MET A 153 -11.63 2.12 -6.60
N SER A 154 -11.69 3.44 -6.81
CA SER A 154 -12.94 4.20 -6.86
C SER A 154 -12.86 5.40 -7.81
N GLU A 155 -13.98 5.75 -8.42
CA GLU A 155 -14.06 6.95 -9.30
C GLU A 155 -13.87 8.26 -8.53
N GLN A 156 -14.08 8.28 -7.22
CA GLN A 156 -13.72 9.43 -6.39
C GLN A 156 -12.20 9.65 -6.42
N VAL A 157 -11.42 8.61 -6.13
CA VAL A 157 -9.96 8.66 -6.15
C VAL A 157 -9.45 9.07 -7.52
N HIS A 158 -10.07 8.58 -8.60
CA HIS A 158 -9.72 8.96 -9.96
C HIS A 158 -9.90 10.46 -10.21
N ARG A 159 -11.08 11.02 -9.89
CA ARG A 159 -11.35 12.46 -10.04
C ARG A 159 -10.42 13.33 -9.22
N GLU A 160 -10.09 12.92 -8.00
CA GLU A 160 -9.11 13.64 -7.17
C GLU A 160 -7.71 13.60 -7.80
N LEU A 161 -7.31 12.45 -8.36
CA LEU A 161 -6.01 12.26 -8.99
C LEU A 161 -5.79 13.16 -10.23
N GLU A 162 -6.85 13.44 -11.00
CA GLU A 162 -6.80 14.32 -12.18
C GLU A 162 -6.31 15.74 -11.86
N ALA A 163 -6.49 16.21 -10.63
CA ALA A 163 -5.98 17.51 -10.18
C ALA A 163 -4.44 17.55 -10.04
N TYR A 164 -3.77 16.40 -10.01
CA TYR A 164 -2.34 16.28 -9.73
C TYR A 164 -1.52 15.76 -10.90
N THR A 165 -2.10 14.93 -11.76
CA THR A 165 -1.36 14.22 -12.82
C THR A 165 -2.27 13.80 -13.98
N ARG A 166 -1.66 13.50 -15.13
CA ARG A 166 -2.32 12.96 -16.34
C ARG A 166 -1.67 11.67 -16.85
N VAL A 167 -0.82 11.06 -16.04
CA VAL A 167 -0.22 9.76 -16.38
C VAL A 167 -1.31 8.67 -16.37
N PRO A 168 -1.10 7.52 -17.05
CA PRO A 168 -2.10 6.46 -17.08
C PRO A 168 -2.55 6.01 -15.69
N ALA A 169 -3.86 5.84 -15.52
CA ALA A 169 -4.49 5.32 -14.32
C ALA A 169 -5.46 4.19 -14.70
N LEU A 170 -5.38 3.06 -14.01
CA LEU A 170 -6.19 1.88 -14.28
C LEU A 170 -7.14 1.63 -13.11
N PHE A 171 -8.44 1.50 -13.41
CA PHE A 171 -9.41 1.04 -12.44
C PHE A 171 -9.22 -0.46 -12.16
N SER A 172 -9.12 -0.82 -10.89
CA SER A 172 -9.12 -2.21 -10.44
C SER A 172 -9.83 -2.29 -9.09
N PRO A 173 -11.00 -2.95 -8.99
CA PRO A 173 -11.70 -3.06 -7.72
C PRO A 173 -10.87 -3.87 -6.71
N HIS A 174 -11.15 -3.70 -5.42
CA HIS A 174 -10.48 -4.47 -4.38
C HIS A 174 -10.63 -5.97 -4.64
N PRO A 175 -9.53 -6.76 -4.59
CA PRO A 175 -9.63 -8.19 -4.66
C PRO A 175 -10.47 -8.70 -3.50
N LEU A 176 -11.37 -9.64 -3.77
CA LEU A 176 -12.11 -10.33 -2.72
C LEU A 176 -11.10 -11.07 -1.84
N PHE A 177 -11.08 -10.72 -0.55
CA PHE A 177 -10.23 -11.43 0.40
C PHE A 177 -10.84 -12.82 0.64
N GLU A 178 -10.18 -13.85 0.13
CA GLU A 178 -10.55 -15.25 0.36
C GLU A 178 -10.37 -15.68 1.83
N ASN A 179 -9.72 -14.84 2.64
CA ASN A 179 -9.39 -15.12 4.04
C ASN A 179 -10.57 -15.02 5.03
N PHE A 180 -11.79 -14.69 4.55
CA PHE A 180 -12.96 -14.50 5.42
C PHE A 180 -13.79 -15.78 5.67
N GLY A 181 -13.32 -16.94 5.18
CA GLY A 181 -14.02 -18.21 5.32
C GLY A 181 -15.25 -18.33 4.42
N GLU A 182 -15.90 -19.50 4.45
CA GLU A 182 -17.09 -19.73 3.63
C GLU A 182 -18.29 -18.91 4.11
N ARG A 183 -19.14 -18.52 3.15
CA ARG A 183 -20.39 -17.82 3.42
C ARG A 183 -21.31 -18.70 4.26
N VAL A 184 -21.59 -18.30 5.49
CA VAL A 184 -22.60 -18.95 6.34
C VAL A 184 -23.99 -18.34 6.10
N PRO A 185 -25.08 -19.14 6.20
CA PRO A 185 -26.44 -18.62 6.19
C PRO A 185 -26.67 -17.56 7.28
N ARG A 186 -27.53 -16.57 7.00
CA ARG A 186 -27.84 -15.47 7.93
C ARG A 186 -28.25 -15.96 9.32
N ALA A 187 -29.08 -17.00 9.38
CA ALA A 187 -29.55 -17.57 10.65
C ALA A 187 -28.36 -18.06 11.50
N GLU A 188 -27.43 -18.78 10.88
CA GLU A 188 -26.22 -19.27 11.52
C GLU A 188 -25.29 -18.14 11.97
N ALA A 189 -25.10 -17.12 11.12
CA ALA A 189 -24.33 -15.93 11.48
C ALA A 189 -24.92 -15.21 12.71
N CYS A 190 -26.24 -15.03 12.74
CA CYS A 190 -26.95 -14.41 13.87
C CYS A 190 -26.76 -15.20 15.18
N THR A 191 -26.83 -16.54 15.10
CA THR A 191 -26.58 -17.43 16.25
C THR A 191 -25.13 -17.30 16.73
N ARG A 192 -24.15 -17.37 15.83
CA ARG A 192 -22.72 -17.22 16.16
C ARG A 192 -22.40 -15.85 16.79
N LEU A 193 -23.11 -14.80 16.39
CA LEU A 193 -22.94 -13.42 16.88
C LEU A 193 -23.80 -13.09 18.12
N GLY A 194 -24.60 -14.03 18.65
CA GLY A 194 -25.45 -13.82 19.82
C GLY A 194 -26.55 -12.77 19.61
N SER A 195 -26.92 -12.46 18.37
CA SER A 195 -27.85 -11.38 18.03
C SER A 195 -29.09 -11.92 17.32
N THR A 196 -30.26 -11.87 17.97
CA THR A 196 -31.51 -12.38 17.41
C THR A 196 -32.31 -11.37 16.58
N ARG A 197 -31.98 -10.07 16.59
CA ARG A 197 -32.73 -9.06 15.80
C ARG A 197 -31.81 -7.93 15.32
N ARG A 198 -31.54 -7.93 14.01
CA ARG A 198 -30.78 -6.92 13.21
C ARG A 198 -29.25 -7.08 13.18
N CYS A 199 -28.75 -8.15 12.60
CA CYS A 199 -27.42 -8.13 11.99
C CYS A 199 -27.50 -7.43 10.61
N VAL A 200 -26.85 -6.27 10.47
CA VAL A 200 -26.54 -5.67 9.17
C VAL A 200 -25.26 -6.35 8.70
N MET A 201 -25.36 -7.26 7.74
CA MET A 201 -24.17 -7.73 7.02
C MET A 201 -23.82 -6.66 5.97
N CYS A 202 -22.64 -6.06 6.07
CA CYS A 202 -22.03 -5.42 4.91
C CYS A 202 -21.66 -6.53 3.93
N SER A 203 -22.58 -6.82 3.00
CA SER A 203 -22.23 -7.61 1.83
C SER A 203 -21.33 -6.77 0.95
N SER A 204 -20.07 -7.18 0.79
CA SER A 204 -19.28 -6.78 -0.36
C SER A 204 -19.93 -7.43 -1.58
N SER A 205 -20.84 -6.71 -2.23
CA SER A 205 -21.50 -7.16 -3.45
C SER A 205 -20.45 -7.33 -4.54
N ALA A 206 -20.45 -8.51 -5.16
CA ALA A 206 -19.71 -8.83 -6.37
C ALA A 206 -20.22 -8.03 -7.57
#